data_AF-A0A1F3V125-F1
#
_entry.id   AF-A0A1F3V125-F1
#
_cell.length_a   1.000
_cell.length_b   1.000
_cell.length_c   1.000
_cell.angle_alpha   90.00
_cell.angle_beta   90.00
_cell.angle_gamma   90.00
#
_symmetry.space_group_name_H-M   'P 1'
#
loop_
_entity.id
_entity.type
_entity.pdbx_description
1 polymer ?
#
loop_
_entity_poly.entity_id
_entity_poly.type
_entity_poly.pdbx_seq_one_letter_code
_entity_poly.pdbx_strand_id
1 'polypeptide(L)'
;MQTRIRKRGCNPRNGGIRKNPSAGIGKIVFTFFVLSITSCASLFNKKLTMPPEVILAKSLEQICLSAAGRGKIIYRGNNYTFGYESLLEQKEKNWALAANIPLHGEEVIRLGYTHIEEGRFLISGGIYSSIMDTLERKKEKRSIQAINHYLKNLALFLDFYQQRQDGLLQCLIKYSDEYEVSGRCALGQKGEQNLYWRFKNETLTFSEKEGTIALPILIFSRPQNGIFSGLSGQIGIEGDLLLELNLLTDECFR
;
A
#
# COMPACT_ATOMS: atom_id res chain seq x y z
N MET A 1 38.23 -33.39 16.61
CA MET A 1 39.16 -32.72 15.68
C MET A 1 38.81 -31.24 15.63
N GLN A 2 39.63 -30.39 16.25
CA GLN A 2 39.46 -28.94 16.30
C GLN A 2 40.38 -28.26 15.29
N THR A 3 39.83 -27.50 14.35
CA THR A 3 40.59 -26.70 13.40
C THR A 3 40.45 -25.21 13.74
N ARG A 4 41.55 -24.64 14.25
CA ARG A 4 41.78 -23.20 14.47
C ARG A 4 41.90 -22.47 13.13
N ILE A 5 41.11 -21.43 12.92
CA ILE A 5 41.30 -20.47 11.83
C ILE A 5 41.92 -19.18 12.41
N ARG A 6 43.14 -18.87 11.97
CA ARG A 6 43.92 -17.66 12.32
C ARG A 6 43.38 -16.44 11.55
N LYS A 7 43.09 -15.36 12.26
CA LYS A 7 42.91 -14.00 11.71
C LYS A 7 44.25 -13.44 11.22
N ARG A 8 44.28 -12.85 10.02
CA ARG A 8 45.37 -11.94 9.59
C ARG A 8 44.82 -10.52 9.58
N GLY A 9 45.54 -9.62 10.25
CA GLY A 9 45.26 -8.19 10.29
C GLY A 9 45.78 -7.48 9.04
N CYS A 10 45.04 -6.46 8.62
CA CYS A 10 45.48 -5.50 7.61
C CYS A 10 45.91 -4.21 8.31
N ASN A 11 47.12 -3.77 7.96
CA ASN A 11 47.79 -2.56 8.43
C ASN A 11 47.54 -1.43 7.41
N PRO A 12 47.00 -0.26 7.78
CA PRO A 12 46.88 0.86 6.85
C PRO A 12 48.20 1.64 6.76
N ARG A 13 48.78 1.70 5.56
CA ARG A 13 49.87 2.62 5.23
C ARG A 13 49.31 4.00 4.91
N ASN A 14 49.77 4.99 5.67
CA ASN A 14 49.77 6.40 5.31
C ASN A 14 50.55 6.63 4.01
N GLY A 15 50.01 7.47 3.12
CA GLY A 15 50.72 7.89 1.92
C GLY A 15 50.07 9.05 1.18
N GLY A 16 50.61 10.25 1.41
CA GLY A 16 51.02 11.13 0.31
C GLY A 16 49.98 12.01 -0.36
N ILE A 17 49.86 13.24 0.15
CA ILE A 17 49.32 14.40 -0.57
C ILE A 17 50.25 14.74 -1.75
N ARG A 18 49.71 14.90 -2.98
CA ARG A 18 50.27 15.77 -4.01
C ARG A 18 49.16 16.62 -4.62
N LYS A 19 49.26 17.93 -4.40
CA LYS A 19 48.50 18.98 -5.09
C LYS A 19 49.21 19.30 -6.40
N ASN A 20 48.47 19.33 -7.51
CA ASN A 20 48.88 20.00 -8.74
C ASN A 20 47.85 21.09 -9.05
N PRO A 21 48.25 22.36 -9.19
CA PRO A 21 47.41 23.40 -9.75
C PRO A 21 47.65 23.46 -11.26
N SER A 22 46.64 23.14 -12.06
CA SER A 22 46.60 23.55 -13.46
C SER A 22 45.46 24.54 -13.63
N ALA A 23 45.87 25.76 -13.94
CA ALA A 23 45.02 26.88 -14.29
C ALA A 23 44.51 26.72 -15.74
N GLY A 24 43.29 27.20 -15.98
CA GLY A 24 42.85 27.62 -17.30
C GLY A 24 41.72 26.78 -17.90
N ILE A 25 40.63 27.48 -18.26
CA ILE A 25 39.52 27.03 -19.12
C ILE A 25 38.51 26.09 -18.44
N GLY A 26 37.77 26.60 -17.43
CA GLY A 26 36.72 25.82 -16.76
C GLY A 26 35.51 26.62 -16.28
N LYS A 27 35.29 27.85 -16.77
CA LYS A 27 34.22 28.73 -16.27
C LYS A 27 32.97 28.83 -17.15
N ILE A 28 32.97 28.28 -18.37
CA ILE A 28 31.80 28.35 -19.27
C ILE A 28 30.98 27.06 -19.26
N VAL A 29 31.56 25.91 -18.90
CA VAL A 29 30.86 24.61 -18.87
C VAL A 29 30.01 24.42 -17.61
N PHE A 30 30.30 25.13 -16.52
CA PHE A 30 29.57 24.95 -15.25
C PHE A 30 28.20 25.64 -15.23
N THR A 31 27.96 26.64 -16.09
CA THR A 31 26.70 27.40 -16.10
C THR A 31 25.55 26.67 -16.81
N PHE A 32 25.84 25.74 -17.74
CA PHE A 32 24.81 24.94 -18.41
C PHE A 32 24.29 23.77 -17.56
N PHE A 33 25.10 23.28 -16.62
CA PHE A 33 24.70 22.16 -15.76
C PHE A 33 23.73 22.59 -14.67
N VAL A 34 23.80 23.84 -14.18
CA VAL A 34 22.91 24.36 -13.13
C VAL A 34 21.49 24.63 -13.65
N LEU A 35 21.31 24.92 -14.94
CA LEU A 35 19.99 25.10 -15.57
C LEU A 35 19.27 23.79 -15.88
N SER A 36 19.96 22.65 -15.83
CA SER A 36 19.34 21.34 -16.11
C SER A 36 18.73 20.69 -14.87
N ILE A 37 19.00 21.21 -13.67
CA ILE A 37 18.55 20.61 -12.39
C ILE A 37 17.26 21.24 -11.86
N THR A 38 16.79 22.36 -12.43
CA THR A 38 15.57 23.05 -11.96
C THR A 38 14.28 22.55 -12.63
N SER A 39 14.35 21.62 -13.59
CA SER A 39 13.18 21.21 -14.38
C SER A 39 12.38 20.02 -13.80
N CYS A 40 12.80 19.41 -12.69
CA CYS A 40 12.09 18.25 -12.11
C CYS A 40 11.10 18.58 -10.98
N ALA A 41 10.91 19.84 -10.60
CA ALA A 41 10.09 20.21 -9.43
C ALA A 41 8.61 20.50 -9.74
N SER A 42 8.18 20.48 -11.01
CA SER A 42 6.75 20.53 -11.34
C SER A 42 6.13 19.12 -11.22
N LEU A 43 6.27 18.51 -10.04
CA LEU A 43 5.51 17.33 -9.67
C LEU A 43 4.07 17.80 -9.42
N PHE A 44 3.26 17.60 -10.45
CA PHE A 44 1.90 18.06 -10.67
C PHE A 44 0.96 17.85 -9.48
N ASN A 45 0.81 18.87 -8.62
CA ASN A 45 -0.38 18.99 -7.78
C ASN A 45 -1.55 19.36 -8.70
N LYS A 46 -2.29 18.35 -9.16
CA LYS A 46 -3.45 18.54 -10.01
C LYS A 46 -4.58 19.14 -9.17
N LYS A 47 -5.05 20.32 -9.56
CA LYS A 47 -6.19 20.96 -8.90
C LYS A 47 -7.43 20.08 -9.01
N LEU A 48 -8.15 19.94 -7.91
CA LEU A 48 -9.46 19.31 -7.85
C LEU A 48 -10.48 20.24 -8.53
N THR A 49 -11.13 19.75 -9.59
CA THR A 49 -12.13 20.51 -10.36
C THR A 49 -13.57 20.06 -10.11
N MET A 50 -13.74 18.97 -9.36
CA MET A 50 -15.04 18.36 -9.09
C MET A 50 -15.49 18.63 -7.64
N PRO A 51 -16.80 18.65 -7.37
CA PRO A 51 -17.29 18.70 -5.99
C PRO A 51 -16.75 17.53 -5.15
N PRO A 52 -16.40 17.76 -3.87
CA PRO A 52 -15.93 16.74 -2.93
C PRO A 52 -16.70 15.41 -2.93
N GLU A 53 -18.03 15.46 -2.98
CA GLU A 53 -18.91 14.29 -2.95
C GLU A 53 -18.74 13.44 -4.23
N VAL A 54 -18.58 14.13 -5.36
CA VAL A 54 -18.38 13.50 -6.67
C VAL A 54 -16.99 12.88 -6.77
N ILE A 55 -15.98 13.47 -6.12
CA ILE A 55 -14.61 12.92 -6.09
C ILE A 55 -14.60 11.54 -5.43
N LEU A 56 -15.21 11.41 -4.24
CA LEU A 56 -15.25 10.12 -3.56
C LEU A 56 -16.02 9.09 -4.39
N ALA A 57 -17.21 9.43 -4.89
CA ALA A 57 -18.03 8.52 -5.69
C ALA A 57 -17.29 8.00 -6.93
N LYS A 58 -16.74 8.92 -7.74
CA LYS A 58 -15.96 8.55 -8.94
C LYS A 58 -14.70 7.77 -8.61
N SER A 59 -14.06 8.05 -7.49
CA SER A 59 -12.87 7.31 -7.09
C SER A 59 -13.22 5.87 -6.73
N LEU A 60 -14.32 5.63 -6.02
CA LEU A 60 -14.80 4.29 -5.68
C LEU A 60 -15.25 3.50 -6.93
N GLU A 61 -15.93 4.13 -7.88
CA GLU A 61 -16.32 3.51 -9.16
C GLU A 61 -15.12 3.03 -10.00
N GLN A 62 -13.95 3.60 -9.74
CA GLN A 62 -12.71 3.27 -10.43
C GLN A 62 -11.87 2.21 -9.69
N ILE A 63 -12.26 1.80 -8.47
CA ILE A 63 -11.60 0.71 -7.74
C ILE A 63 -12.07 -0.63 -8.30
N CYS A 64 -11.11 -1.51 -8.57
CA CYS A 64 -11.33 -2.86 -9.07
C CYS A 64 -10.98 -3.89 -7.99
N LEU A 65 -12.01 -4.49 -7.37
CA LEU A 65 -11.85 -5.51 -6.32
C LEU A 65 -11.88 -6.94 -6.86
N SER A 66 -12.50 -7.12 -8.03
CA SER A 66 -12.38 -8.32 -8.87
C SER A 66 -11.44 -8.00 -10.03
N ALA A 67 -10.27 -8.61 -10.06
CA ALA A 67 -9.19 -8.20 -10.96
C ALA A 67 -8.16 -9.32 -11.16
N ALA A 68 -7.39 -9.22 -12.23
CA ALA A 68 -6.19 -10.03 -12.44
C ALA A 68 -4.99 -9.12 -12.75
N GLY A 69 -3.80 -9.60 -12.43
CA GLY A 69 -2.57 -8.87 -12.77
C GLY A 69 -1.34 -9.38 -12.04
N ARG A 70 -0.44 -8.46 -11.70
CA ARG A 70 0.85 -8.76 -11.08
C ARG A 70 0.96 -8.14 -9.70
N GLY A 71 1.31 -8.96 -8.73
CA GLY A 71 1.59 -8.54 -7.37
C GLY A 71 3.09 -8.40 -7.12
N LYS A 72 3.45 -7.50 -6.21
CA LYS A 72 4.79 -7.41 -5.62
C LYS A 72 4.68 -7.47 -4.09
N ILE A 73 5.46 -8.35 -3.48
CA ILE A 73 5.69 -8.41 -2.03
C ILE A 73 7.13 -7.97 -1.75
N ILE A 74 7.30 -7.01 -0.85
CA ILE A 74 8.62 -6.65 -0.30
C ILE A 74 8.68 -7.15 1.14
N TYR A 75 9.56 -8.11 1.42
CA TYR A 75 9.75 -8.67 2.76
C TYR A 75 11.24 -8.65 3.14
N ARG A 76 11.58 -7.89 4.19
CA ARG A 76 12.97 -7.71 4.67
C ARG A 76 13.95 -7.34 3.55
N GLY A 77 13.55 -6.39 2.70
CA GLY A 77 14.35 -5.90 1.57
C GLY A 77 14.37 -6.82 0.34
N ASN A 78 13.82 -8.04 0.42
CA ASN A 78 13.69 -8.92 -0.74
C ASN A 78 12.40 -8.61 -1.49
N ASN A 79 12.51 -8.55 -2.82
CA ASN A 79 11.39 -8.30 -3.72
C ASN A 79 10.92 -9.62 -4.34
N TYR A 80 9.64 -9.92 -4.19
CA TYR A 80 8.99 -11.08 -4.79
C TYR A 80 7.87 -10.60 -5.71
N THR A 81 7.81 -11.11 -6.93
CA THR A 81 6.73 -10.84 -7.89
C THR A 81 5.90 -12.09 -8.12
N PHE A 82 4.59 -11.95 -8.24
CA PHE A 82 3.66 -13.06 -8.45
C PHE A 82 2.52 -12.63 -9.38
N GLY A 83 1.88 -13.59 -10.04
CA GLY A 83 0.60 -13.34 -10.71
C GLY A 83 -0.54 -13.43 -9.68
N TYR A 84 -1.60 -12.64 -9.83
CA TYR A 84 -2.75 -12.73 -8.94
C TYR A 84 -4.07 -12.66 -9.69
N GLU A 85 -5.09 -13.25 -9.08
CA GLU A 85 -6.50 -13.06 -9.42
C GLU A 85 -7.27 -12.80 -8.13
N SER A 86 -8.15 -11.81 -8.12
CA SER A 86 -9.03 -11.50 -7.01
C SER A 86 -10.48 -11.51 -7.43
N LEU A 87 -11.35 -11.90 -6.50
CA LEU A 87 -12.80 -11.97 -6.72
C LEU A 87 -13.52 -11.42 -5.49
N LEU A 88 -14.40 -10.45 -5.73
CA LEU A 88 -15.35 -9.95 -4.74
C LEU A 88 -16.71 -10.62 -4.95
N GLU A 89 -17.14 -11.43 -3.98
CA GLU A 89 -18.43 -12.08 -3.91
C GLU A 89 -19.36 -11.25 -3.00
N GLN A 90 -20.05 -10.26 -3.57
CA GLN A 90 -20.83 -9.27 -2.80
C GLN A 90 -21.99 -9.90 -2.00
N LYS A 91 -22.66 -10.93 -2.54
CA LYS A 91 -23.81 -11.56 -1.87
C LYS A 91 -23.37 -12.33 -0.63
N GLU A 92 -22.26 -13.04 -0.74
CA GLU A 92 -21.66 -13.85 0.32
C GLU A 92 -20.82 -13.01 1.30
N LYS A 93 -20.60 -11.72 1.00
CA LYS A 93 -19.68 -10.83 1.72
C LYS A 93 -18.31 -11.49 1.90
N ASN A 94 -17.76 -11.95 0.79
CA ASN A 94 -16.49 -12.65 0.74
C ASN A 94 -15.58 -12.05 -0.33
N TRP A 95 -14.28 -11.99 -0.04
CA TRP A 95 -13.27 -11.59 -1.00
C TRP A 95 -12.17 -12.64 -1.03
N ALA A 96 -11.75 -13.04 -2.23
CA ALA A 96 -10.69 -14.00 -2.43
C ALA A 96 -9.55 -13.39 -3.25
N LEU A 97 -8.33 -13.81 -2.96
CA LEU A 97 -7.14 -13.52 -3.74
C LEU A 97 -6.38 -14.83 -3.93
N ALA A 98 -6.31 -15.30 -5.18
CA ALA A 98 -5.39 -16.32 -5.61
C ALA A 98 -4.07 -15.66 -6.04
N ALA A 99 -2.95 -16.20 -5.58
CA ALA A 99 -1.62 -15.73 -5.94
C ALA A 99 -0.78 -16.92 -6.42
N ASN A 100 -0.22 -16.80 -7.61
CA ASN A 100 0.69 -17.77 -8.20
C ASN A 100 2.13 -17.46 -7.76
N ILE A 101 2.59 -18.13 -6.72
CA ILE A 101 3.90 -17.94 -6.10
C ILE A 101 4.89 -18.93 -6.74
N PRO A 102 6.04 -18.44 -7.27
CA PRO A 102 7.07 -19.33 -7.80
C PRO A 102 7.47 -20.41 -6.78
N LEU A 103 7.57 -21.67 -7.25
CA LEU A 103 7.91 -22.87 -6.47
C LEU A 103 6.83 -23.40 -5.51
N HIS A 104 5.86 -22.57 -5.11
CA HIS A 104 4.76 -22.97 -4.21
C HIS A 104 3.45 -23.26 -4.98
N GLY A 105 3.33 -22.75 -6.20
CA GLY A 105 2.14 -22.90 -7.02
C GLY A 105 1.09 -21.84 -6.69
N GLU A 106 -0.16 -22.16 -7.01
CA GLU A 106 -1.28 -21.29 -6.68
C GLU A 106 -1.69 -21.48 -5.22
N GLU A 107 -1.76 -20.35 -4.53
CA GLU A 107 -2.18 -20.28 -3.15
C GLU A 107 -3.29 -19.24 -3.02
N VAL A 108 -4.26 -19.51 -2.16
CA VAL A 108 -5.44 -18.64 -2.01
C VAL A 108 -5.49 -18.06 -0.61
N ILE A 109 -5.92 -16.80 -0.50
CA ILE A 109 -6.44 -16.21 0.74
C ILE A 109 -7.90 -15.81 0.52
N ARG A 110 -8.75 -16.12 1.50
CA ARG A 110 -10.17 -15.75 1.53
C ARG A 110 -10.43 -14.92 2.78
N LEU A 111 -11.23 -13.87 2.61
CA LEU A 111 -11.61 -12.91 3.63
C LEU A 111 -13.13 -12.77 3.64
N GLY A 112 -13.78 -13.43 4.61
CA GLY A 112 -15.20 -13.26 4.88
C GLY A 112 -15.45 -12.10 5.83
N TYR A 113 -16.33 -11.17 5.46
CA TYR A 113 -16.59 -9.93 6.19
C TYR A 113 -18.08 -9.74 6.55
N THR A 114 -18.86 -10.82 6.62
CA THR A 114 -20.30 -10.80 6.92
C THR A 114 -20.65 -10.09 8.25
N HIS A 115 -19.81 -10.26 9.27
CA HIS A 115 -20.04 -9.75 10.64
C HIS A 115 -19.02 -8.68 11.05
N ILE A 116 -18.44 -7.95 10.09
CA ILE A 116 -17.36 -7.00 10.39
C ILE A 116 -17.82 -5.84 11.27
N GLU A 117 -19.10 -5.48 11.24
CA GLU A 117 -19.69 -4.48 12.15
C GLU A 117 -19.55 -4.88 13.63
N GLU A 118 -19.60 -6.18 13.92
CA GLU A 118 -19.36 -6.75 15.25
C GLU A 118 -17.86 -6.95 15.57
N GLY A 119 -16.98 -6.49 14.67
CA GLY A 119 -15.54 -6.70 14.74
C GLY A 119 -15.10 -8.12 14.36
N ARG A 120 -15.98 -8.94 13.77
CA ARG A 120 -15.70 -10.33 13.40
C ARG A 120 -15.49 -10.47 11.90
N PHE A 121 -14.39 -11.11 11.52
CA PHE A 121 -14.07 -11.47 10.14
C PHE A 121 -13.37 -12.83 10.12
N LEU A 122 -13.52 -13.54 9.01
CA LEU A 122 -12.93 -14.86 8.82
C LEU A 122 -11.83 -14.78 7.78
N ILE A 123 -10.65 -15.28 8.11
CA ILE A 123 -9.57 -15.45 7.15
C ILE A 123 -9.30 -16.94 6.99
N SER A 124 -9.14 -17.39 5.76
CA SER A 124 -8.74 -18.75 5.46
C SER A 124 -7.85 -18.81 4.21
N GLY A 125 -7.21 -19.95 3.99
CA GLY A 125 -6.41 -20.21 2.79
C GLY A 125 -4.93 -20.48 3.09
N GLY A 126 -4.27 -21.15 2.15
CA GLY A 126 -2.94 -21.74 2.35
C GLY A 126 -1.84 -20.70 2.61
N ILE A 127 -1.81 -19.59 1.85
CA ILE A 127 -0.89 -18.46 2.09
C ILE A 127 -1.03 -17.95 3.52
N TYR A 128 -2.25 -17.69 3.98
CA TYR A 128 -2.47 -17.11 5.30
C TYR A 128 -2.01 -18.06 6.40
N SER A 129 -2.43 -19.33 6.33
CA SER A 129 -2.01 -20.36 7.29
C SER A 129 -0.49 -20.51 7.33
N SER A 130 0.17 -20.60 6.16
CA SER A 130 1.62 -20.74 6.05
C SER A 130 2.38 -19.55 6.64
N ILE A 131 1.89 -18.32 6.39
CA ILE A 131 2.45 -17.10 6.97
C ILE A 131 2.27 -17.12 8.48
N MET A 132 1.06 -17.38 8.98
CA MET A 132 0.77 -17.37 10.42
C MET A 132 1.57 -18.42 11.17
N ASP A 133 1.60 -19.67 10.69
CA ASP A 133 2.39 -20.76 11.27
C ASP A 133 3.88 -20.39 11.34
N THR A 134 4.40 -19.71 10.32
CA THR A 134 5.78 -19.26 10.28
C THR A 134 6.06 -18.16 11.30
N LEU A 135 5.17 -17.17 11.41
CA LEU A 135 5.30 -16.07 12.37
C LEU A 135 5.12 -16.55 13.80
N GLU A 136 4.21 -17.48 14.06
CA GLU A 136 3.97 -18.08 15.37
C GLU A 136 5.18 -18.90 15.84
N ARG A 137 5.73 -19.76 14.97
CA ARG A 137 6.98 -20.50 15.26
C ARG A 137 8.15 -19.58 15.57
N LYS A 138 8.24 -18.44 14.89
CA LYS A 138 9.25 -17.39 15.14
C LYS A 138 8.90 -16.46 16.31
N LYS A 139 7.72 -16.62 16.93
CA LYS A 139 7.20 -15.77 18.01
C LYS A 139 7.10 -14.28 17.62
N GLU A 140 6.84 -13.98 16.35
CA GLU A 140 6.73 -12.62 15.82
C GLU A 140 5.34 -12.00 16.09
N LYS A 141 4.99 -11.82 17.37
CA LYS A 141 3.66 -11.32 17.80
C LYS A 141 3.23 -10.00 17.14
N ARG A 142 4.18 -9.07 16.96
CA ARG A 142 3.90 -7.77 16.33
C ARG A 142 3.54 -7.92 14.85
N SER A 143 4.23 -8.80 14.11
CA SER A 143 3.93 -9.11 12.72
C SER A 143 2.53 -9.70 12.55
N ILE A 144 2.15 -10.63 13.43
CA ILE A 144 0.81 -11.24 13.47
C ILE A 144 -0.26 -10.16 13.70
N GLN A 145 -0.06 -9.30 14.70
CA GLN A 145 -0.97 -8.19 14.98
C GLN A 145 -1.10 -7.24 13.79
N ALA A 146 0.01 -6.90 13.14
CA ALA A 146 0.02 -5.98 12.01
C ALA A 146 -0.73 -6.55 10.79
N ILE A 147 -0.54 -7.84 10.48
CA ILE A 147 -1.28 -8.53 9.41
C ILE A 147 -2.76 -8.63 9.74
N ASN A 148 -3.12 -9.05 10.95
CA ASN A 148 -4.53 -9.15 11.34
C ASN A 148 -5.21 -7.77 11.35
N HIS A 149 -4.50 -6.72 11.77
CA HIS A 149 -5.00 -5.36 11.69
C HIS A 149 -5.23 -4.91 10.23
N TYR A 150 -4.26 -5.17 9.34
CA TYR A 150 -4.41 -4.90 7.91
C TYR A 150 -5.63 -5.62 7.31
N LEU A 151 -5.78 -6.93 7.56
CA LEU A 151 -6.88 -7.73 7.02
C LEU A 151 -8.25 -7.34 7.60
N LYS A 152 -8.31 -6.98 8.90
CA LYS A 152 -9.53 -6.41 9.50
C LYS A 152 -9.93 -5.14 8.77
N ASN A 153 -8.98 -4.27 8.51
CA ASN A 153 -9.28 -2.99 7.90
C ASN A 153 -9.62 -3.11 6.41
N LEU A 154 -9.03 -4.09 5.71
CA LEU A 154 -9.48 -4.47 4.37
C LEU A 154 -10.94 -4.92 4.41
N ALA A 155 -11.32 -5.79 5.36
CA ALA A 155 -12.71 -6.20 5.54
C ALA A 155 -13.66 -5.01 5.83
N LEU A 156 -13.24 -4.05 6.66
CA LEU A 156 -14.00 -2.83 6.91
C LEU A 156 -14.20 -2.00 5.64
N PHE A 157 -13.16 -1.86 4.83
CA PHE A 157 -13.26 -1.17 3.55
C PHE A 157 -14.16 -1.90 2.55
N LEU A 158 -14.09 -3.24 2.48
CA LEU A 158 -14.95 -4.02 1.58
C LEU A 158 -16.43 -3.86 1.94
N ASP A 159 -16.75 -3.86 3.23
CA ASP A 159 -18.11 -3.62 3.71
C ASP A 159 -18.55 -2.16 3.44
N PHE A 160 -17.69 -1.17 3.71
CA PHE A 160 -17.91 0.22 3.30
C PHE A 160 -18.21 0.35 1.79
N TYR A 161 -17.40 -0.30 0.96
CA TYR A 161 -17.52 -0.25 -0.50
C TYR A 161 -18.89 -0.79 -0.92
N GLN A 162 -19.30 -1.93 -0.35
CA GLN A 162 -20.59 -2.54 -0.62
C GLN A 162 -21.77 -1.68 -0.13
N GLN A 163 -21.75 -1.20 1.11
CA GLN A 163 -22.79 -0.31 1.64
C GLN A 163 -22.96 0.96 0.80
N ARG A 164 -21.86 1.47 0.21
CA ARG A 164 -21.89 2.63 -0.67
C ARG A 164 -22.52 2.32 -2.03
N GLN A 165 -22.30 1.13 -2.59
CA GLN A 165 -22.96 0.66 -3.81
C GLN A 165 -24.47 0.51 -3.58
N ASP A 166 -24.86 0.05 -2.39
CA ASP A 166 -26.27 -0.09 -1.98
C ASP A 166 -26.94 1.26 -1.65
N GLY A 167 -26.21 2.37 -1.69
CA GLY A 167 -26.72 3.72 -1.40
C GLY A 167 -27.04 3.96 0.08
N LEU A 168 -26.58 3.09 0.99
CA LEU A 168 -26.87 3.15 2.42
C LEU A 168 -25.94 4.10 3.18
N LEU A 169 -24.84 4.51 2.55
CA LEU A 169 -23.75 5.18 3.24
C LEU A 169 -23.76 6.70 3.10
N GLN A 170 -23.73 7.40 4.23
CA GLN A 170 -23.56 8.85 4.28
C GLN A 170 -22.13 9.21 4.71
N CYS A 171 -21.46 10.00 3.87
CA CYS A 171 -20.14 10.53 4.14
C CYS A 171 -20.23 12.04 4.41
N LEU A 172 -19.53 12.48 5.45
CA LEU A 172 -19.39 13.88 5.81
C LEU A 172 -18.01 14.38 5.40
N ILE A 173 -17.97 15.46 4.63
CA ILE A 173 -16.73 16.13 4.28
C ILE A 173 -16.22 16.89 5.51
N LYS A 174 -14.94 16.72 5.80
CA LYS A 174 -14.25 17.36 6.93
C LYS A 174 -13.36 18.51 6.47
N TYR A 175 -12.70 18.32 5.34
CA TYR A 175 -11.76 19.27 4.78
C TYR A 175 -11.80 19.20 3.26
N SER A 176 -11.75 20.37 2.62
CA SER A 176 -11.66 20.49 1.15
C SER A 176 -10.88 21.73 0.81
N ASP A 177 -9.82 21.58 0.02
CA ASP A 177 -9.09 22.66 -0.63
C ASP A 177 -8.89 22.34 -2.13
N GLU A 178 -8.07 23.12 -2.83
CA GLU A 178 -7.82 22.93 -4.26
C GLU A 178 -7.05 21.64 -4.60
N TYR A 179 -6.45 20.94 -3.65
CA TYR A 179 -5.52 19.82 -3.88
C TYR A 179 -5.90 18.55 -3.13
N GLU A 180 -6.73 18.69 -2.11
CA GLU A 180 -7.02 17.68 -1.14
C GLU A 180 -8.47 17.78 -0.66
N VAL A 181 -9.12 16.63 -0.59
CA VAL A 181 -10.42 16.50 0.08
C VAL A 181 -10.36 15.33 1.03
N SER A 182 -10.95 15.49 2.21
CA SER A 182 -11.08 14.40 3.18
C SER A 182 -12.40 14.47 3.90
N GLY A 183 -12.80 13.33 4.43
CA GLY A 183 -14.04 13.18 5.15
C GLY A 183 -14.04 11.95 6.03
N ARG A 184 -15.21 11.70 6.61
CA ARG A 184 -15.49 10.50 7.37
C ARG A 184 -16.80 9.91 6.88
N CYS A 185 -16.91 8.60 6.90
CA CYS A 185 -18.17 7.90 6.67
C CYS A 185 -18.49 7.06 7.89
N ALA A 186 -19.73 7.15 8.34
CA ALA A 186 -20.22 6.35 9.45
C ALA A 186 -20.54 4.94 8.93
N LEU A 187 -19.96 3.91 9.56
CA LEU A 187 -20.20 2.50 9.26
C LEU A 187 -21.09 1.86 10.33
N GLY A 188 -21.91 0.91 9.89
CA GLY A 188 -22.84 0.15 10.73
C GLY A 188 -24.13 0.90 11.05
N GLN A 189 -25.14 0.15 11.54
CA GLN A 189 -26.51 0.66 11.76
C GLN A 189 -26.62 1.89 12.67
N LYS A 190 -25.60 2.15 13.51
CA LYS A 190 -25.56 3.26 14.46
C LYS A 190 -24.39 4.22 14.27
N GLY A 191 -23.58 4.03 13.21
CA GLY A 191 -22.38 4.84 13.01
C GLY A 191 -21.33 4.69 14.12
N GLU A 192 -21.28 3.52 14.76
CA GLU A 192 -20.34 3.21 15.84
C GLU A 192 -18.89 3.18 15.36
N GLN A 193 -18.69 2.91 14.07
CA GLN A 193 -17.38 2.89 13.43
C GLN A 193 -17.29 4.05 12.43
N ASN A 194 -16.13 4.69 12.38
CA ASN A 194 -15.86 5.74 11.39
C ASN A 194 -14.74 5.27 10.46
N LEU A 195 -14.97 5.37 9.17
CA LEU A 195 -13.94 5.23 8.15
C LEU A 195 -13.58 6.62 7.64
N TYR A 196 -12.35 7.03 7.89
CA TYR A 196 -11.82 8.28 7.37
C TYR A 196 -11.24 8.03 5.98
N TRP A 197 -11.47 8.98 5.09
CA TRP A 197 -10.96 8.91 3.73
C TRP A 197 -10.31 10.24 3.36
N ARG A 198 -9.31 10.17 2.50
CA ARG A 198 -8.58 11.34 2.00
C ARG A 198 -8.20 11.08 0.55
N PHE A 199 -8.50 12.04 -0.31
CA PHE A 199 -8.08 12.07 -1.69
C PHE A 199 -7.07 13.20 -1.87
N LYS A 200 -5.87 12.86 -2.33
CA LYS A 200 -4.78 13.81 -2.60
C LYS A 200 -3.91 13.28 -3.72
N ASN A 201 -3.56 14.11 -4.69
CA ASN A 201 -2.64 13.73 -5.78
C ASN A 201 -3.04 12.40 -6.46
N GLU A 202 -4.31 12.28 -6.84
CA GLU A 202 -4.87 11.06 -7.47
C GLU A 202 -4.69 9.78 -6.64
N THR A 203 -4.52 9.94 -5.32
CA THR A 203 -4.40 8.85 -4.37
C THR A 203 -5.55 8.93 -3.38
N LEU A 204 -6.32 7.85 -3.28
CA LEU A 204 -7.36 7.68 -2.28
C LEU A 204 -6.83 6.81 -1.14
N THR A 205 -6.84 7.34 0.07
CA THR A 205 -6.39 6.66 1.29
C THR A 205 -7.52 6.52 2.29
N PHE A 206 -7.58 5.37 2.97
CA PHE A 206 -8.51 5.11 4.06
C PHE A 206 -7.79 4.92 5.41
N SER A 207 -8.41 5.36 6.51
CA SER A 207 -7.89 5.17 7.89
C SER A 207 -9.02 4.95 8.92
N GLU A 208 -8.72 4.24 10.01
CA GLU A 208 -9.65 4.05 11.16
C GLU A 208 -9.67 5.26 12.09
N LYS A 209 -8.64 6.12 12.03
CA LYS A 209 -8.47 7.27 12.93
C LYS A 209 -8.24 8.56 12.16
N GLU A 210 -8.86 9.64 12.64
CA GLU A 210 -8.64 11.00 12.15
C GLU A 210 -7.18 11.40 12.34
N GLY A 211 -6.57 12.05 11.33
CA GLY A 211 -5.21 12.57 11.40
C GLY A 211 -4.08 11.52 11.46
N THR A 212 -4.40 10.23 11.60
CA THR A 212 -3.38 9.15 11.63
C THR A 212 -3.06 8.73 10.21
N ILE A 213 -2.38 9.61 9.45
CA ILE A 213 -1.92 9.36 8.08
C ILE A 213 -0.64 8.49 8.07
N ALA A 214 -0.03 8.22 9.23
CA ALA A 214 1.28 7.59 9.31
C ALA A 214 1.33 6.17 8.71
N LEU A 215 0.20 5.46 8.65
CA LEU A 215 0.07 4.17 7.96
C LEU A 215 -1.33 4.10 7.32
N PRO A 216 -1.52 4.65 6.11
CA PRO A 216 -2.78 4.50 5.41
C PRO A 216 -3.10 3.01 5.28
N ILE A 217 -4.35 2.66 5.57
CA ILE A 217 -4.79 1.28 5.61
C ILE A 217 -4.74 0.69 4.21
N LEU A 218 -5.39 1.40 3.29
CA LEU A 218 -5.46 1.06 1.88
C LEU A 218 -5.12 2.32 1.09
N ILE A 219 -4.24 2.15 0.13
CA ILE A 219 -3.87 3.19 -0.82
C ILE A 219 -4.29 2.70 -2.20
N PHE A 220 -5.11 3.51 -2.87
CA PHE A 220 -5.45 3.34 -4.27
C PHE A 220 -4.84 4.51 -5.04
N SER A 221 -3.92 4.21 -5.96
CA SER A 221 -3.32 5.21 -6.84
C SER A 221 -3.79 5.00 -8.28
N ARG A 222 -4.07 6.11 -8.98
CA ARG A 222 -4.49 6.07 -10.38
C ARG A 222 -3.27 6.00 -11.30
N PRO A 223 -2.97 4.89 -11.98
CA PRO A 223 -2.08 4.88 -13.14
C PRO A 223 -2.55 5.87 -14.21
N GLN A 224 -1.63 6.25 -15.09
CA GLN A 224 -1.85 7.18 -16.20
C GLN A 224 -3.04 6.81 -17.12
N ASN A 225 -3.48 5.54 -17.10
CA ASN A 225 -4.59 5.02 -17.91
C ASN A 225 -5.98 5.14 -17.25
N GLY A 226 -6.09 5.71 -16.04
CA GLY A 226 -7.37 6.18 -15.51
C GLY A 226 -8.21 5.20 -14.67
N ILE A 227 -7.76 3.97 -14.45
CA ILE A 227 -8.32 3.00 -13.48
C ILE A 227 -7.50 3.10 -12.19
N PHE A 228 -8.06 2.92 -10.98
CA PHE A 228 -7.21 2.73 -9.79
C PHE A 228 -6.63 1.32 -9.83
N SER A 229 -5.36 1.18 -10.24
CA SER A 229 -4.62 -0.08 -10.13
C SER A 229 -3.89 -0.07 -8.79
N GLY A 230 -4.18 -1.01 -7.90
CA GLY A 230 -3.49 -1.08 -6.62
C GLY A 230 -4.43 -1.09 -5.44
N LEU A 231 -4.67 -2.28 -4.89
CA LEU A 231 -4.70 -2.40 -3.44
C LEU A 231 -3.24 -2.36 -3.00
N SER A 232 -2.77 -1.20 -2.55
CA SER A 232 -1.47 -1.11 -1.88
C SER A 232 -1.68 -1.07 -0.38
N GLY A 233 -1.02 -2.00 0.31
CA GLY A 233 -1.00 -2.09 1.77
C GLY A 233 0.44 -2.07 2.25
N GLN A 234 0.75 -1.13 3.14
CA GLN A 234 2.03 -1.11 3.84
C GLN A 234 1.82 -1.58 5.28
N ILE A 235 2.43 -2.71 5.61
CA ILE A 235 2.50 -3.24 6.96
C ILE A 235 3.90 -2.92 7.47
N GLY A 236 4.03 -1.76 8.11
CA GLY A 236 5.27 -1.32 8.78
C GLY A 236 5.20 -1.55 10.29
N ILE A 237 6.32 -1.97 10.88
CA ILE A 237 6.53 -1.91 12.34
C ILE A 237 7.67 -0.91 12.53
N GLU A 238 7.42 0.22 13.21
CA GLU A 238 8.39 1.29 13.55
C GLU A 238 9.87 1.00 13.18
N GLY A 239 10.27 1.44 11.98
CA GLY A 239 11.66 1.36 11.49
C GLY A 239 11.94 0.26 10.46
N ASP A 240 11.14 -0.80 10.41
CA ASP A 240 11.26 -1.88 9.42
C ASP A 240 9.95 -2.09 8.66
N LEU A 241 9.97 -1.86 7.34
CA LEU A 241 8.88 -2.25 6.46
C LEU A 241 8.82 -3.78 6.43
N LEU A 242 7.80 -4.35 7.08
CA LEU A 242 7.66 -5.78 7.23
C LEU A 242 7.12 -6.39 5.94
N LEU A 243 6.06 -5.78 5.38
CA LEU A 243 5.39 -6.28 4.18
C LEU A 243 4.80 -5.09 3.41
N GLU A 244 5.19 -4.94 2.15
CA GLU A 244 4.48 -4.08 1.20
C GLU A 244 3.83 -4.97 0.15
N LEU A 245 2.50 -4.93 0.06
CA LEU A 245 1.72 -5.60 -0.96
C LEU A 245 1.29 -4.56 -1.99
N ASN A 246 1.71 -4.72 -3.24
CA ASN A 246 1.27 -3.90 -4.35
C ASN A 246 0.62 -4.78 -5.42
N LEU A 247 -0.68 -4.61 -5.64
CA LEU A 247 -1.42 -5.33 -6.69
C LEU A 247 -1.56 -4.46 -7.94
N LEU A 248 -0.73 -4.67 -8.95
CA LEU A 248 -0.84 -3.99 -10.24
C LEU A 248 -1.91 -4.69 -11.08
N THR A 249 -3.06 -4.03 -11.19
CA THR A 249 -4.21 -4.51 -11.95
C THR A 249 -3.96 -4.35 -13.45
N ASP A 250 -3.93 -5.47 -14.16
CA ASP A 250 -3.85 -5.51 -15.63
C ASP A 250 -5.28 -5.62 -16.22
N GLU A 251 -6.16 -6.39 -15.58
CA GLU A 251 -7.55 -6.60 -15.99
C GLU A 251 -8.52 -6.44 -14.82
N CYS A 252 -9.69 -5.83 -15.07
CA CYS A 252 -10.74 -5.59 -14.09
C CYS A 252 -12.03 -6.27 -14.54
N PHE A 253 -12.57 -7.14 -13.70
CA PHE A 253 -13.83 -7.84 -13.95
C PHE A 253 -14.95 -7.06 -13.26
N ARG A 254 -15.90 -6.52 -14.05
CA ARG A 254 -17.06 -5.75 -13.56
C ARG A 254 -18.34 -6.52 -13.72
#